data_AF-G9XH53-F1
#
_entry.id   AF-G9XH53-F1
#
_cell.length_a   1.000
_cell.length_b   1.000
_cell.length_c   1.000
_cell.angle_alpha   90.00
_cell.angle_beta   90.00
_cell.angle_gamma   90.00
#
_symmetry.space_group_name_H-M   'P 1'
#
loop_
_entity.id
_entity.type
_entity.pdbx_description
1 polymer ?
#
loop_
_entity_poly.entity_id
_entity_poly.type
_entity_poly.pdbx_seq_one_letter_code
_entity_poly.pdbx_strand_id
1 'polypeptide(L)'
;MEESAMKVGIIRCQQTEDMCPGTTDFKVAREGKLAFAETGPVEVIGFLSCGGCPGKKAISRAKLMVDRGAEIIAFASCIKKGNPIGFPCPHFAQINEAVIKKVGSEVQVIDWTH
;
A
#
# COMPACT_ATOMS: atom_id res chain seq x y z
N MET A 1 -18.15 15.37 -13.99
CA MET A 1 -18.48 13.94 -13.90
C MET A 1 -17.16 13.27 -13.55
N GLU A 2 -17.01 12.90 -12.28
CA GLU A 2 -15.78 12.29 -11.77
C GLU A 2 -15.80 10.83 -12.23
N GLU A 3 -15.07 10.54 -13.31
CA GLU A 3 -14.80 9.17 -13.73
C GLU A 3 -14.20 8.44 -12.54
N SER A 4 -14.88 7.38 -12.11
CA SER A 4 -14.61 6.59 -10.91
C SER A 4 -13.23 5.94 -10.98
N ALA A 5 -12.18 6.71 -10.71
CA ALA A 5 -10.84 6.18 -10.50
C ALA A 5 -10.88 5.29 -9.25
N MET A 6 -10.40 4.05 -9.37
CA MET A 6 -10.35 3.12 -8.24
C MET A 6 -9.59 3.76 -7.06
N LYS A 7 -10.04 3.48 -5.85
CA LYS A 7 -9.44 4.06 -4.63
C LYS A 7 -8.42 3.12 -4.03
N VAL A 8 -7.21 3.62 -3.79
CA VAL A 8 -6.12 2.87 -3.17
C VAL A 8 -5.73 3.42 -1.80
N GLY A 9 -5.58 2.51 -0.84
CA GLY A 9 -4.86 2.75 0.42
C GLY A 9 -3.44 2.19 0.32
N ILE A 10 -2.42 3.01 0.58
CA ILE A 10 -1.01 2.60 0.48
C ILE A 10 -0.40 2.48 1.87
N ILE A 11 0.30 1.36 2.11
CA ILE A 11 1.03 1.06 3.34
C ILE A 11 2.53 1.06 3.07
N ARG A 12 3.30 1.93 3.74
CA ARG A 12 4.77 2.02 3.66
C ARG A 12 5.48 1.49 4.90
N CYS A 13 6.79 1.26 4.84
CA CYS A 13 7.58 0.93 6.03
C CYS A 13 7.68 2.15 6.96
N GLN A 14 7.57 1.94 8.28
CA GLN A 14 7.81 3.03 9.24
C GLN A 14 9.28 3.48 9.26
N GLN A 15 10.23 2.55 9.07
CA GLN A 15 11.66 2.88 9.11
C GLN A 15 12.13 3.77 7.95
N THR A 16 11.30 3.92 6.91
CA THR A 16 11.59 4.81 5.77
C THR A 16 10.72 6.06 5.79
N GLU A 17 9.86 6.23 6.81
CA GLU A 17 8.76 7.20 6.77
C GLU A 17 9.20 8.66 6.92
N ASP A 18 10.33 8.86 7.61
CA ASP A 18 11.03 10.12 7.88
C ASP A 18 11.94 10.53 6.72
N MET A 19 12.46 9.57 5.94
CA MET A 19 13.35 9.81 4.80
C MET A 19 12.61 9.90 3.46
N CYS A 20 11.60 9.05 3.24
CA CYS A 20 10.98 8.87 1.93
C CYS A 20 9.54 9.38 1.96
N PRO A 21 9.22 10.51 1.30
CA PRO A 21 7.86 11.06 1.29
C PRO A 21 6.87 10.25 0.42
N GLY A 22 7.34 9.25 -0.35
CA GLY A 22 6.50 8.44 -1.22
C GLY A 22 6.19 9.07 -2.58
N THR A 23 6.95 10.08 -3.02
CA THR A 23 6.69 10.83 -4.27
C THR A 23 6.49 9.93 -5.48
N THR A 24 7.31 8.87 -5.62
CA THR A 24 7.16 7.90 -6.71
C THR A 24 5.89 7.09 -6.56
N ASP A 25 5.51 6.67 -5.35
CA ASP A 25 4.26 5.94 -5.10
C ASP A 25 3.04 6.75 -5.56
N PHE A 26 2.99 8.04 -5.19
CA PHE A 26 1.92 8.95 -5.63
C PHE A 26 1.94 9.18 -7.14
N LYS A 27 3.13 9.32 -7.74
CA LYS A 27 3.27 9.53 -9.18
C LYS A 27 2.74 8.33 -9.96
N VAL A 28 3.12 7.11 -9.58
CA VAL A 28 2.73 5.89 -10.31
C VAL A 28 1.26 5.56 -10.10
N ALA A 29 0.71 5.85 -8.92
CA ALA A 29 -0.73 5.78 -8.65
C ALA A 29 -1.53 6.73 -9.55
N ARG A 30 -1.13 8.00 -9.61
CA ARG A 30 -1.77 9.03 -10.45
C ARG A 30 -1.65 8.73 -11.94
N GLU A 31 -0.50 8.20 -12.39
CA GLU A 31 -0.27 7.92 -13.79
C GLU A 31 -0.79 6.54 -14.24
N GLY A 32 -1.23 5.69 -13.31
CA GLY A 32 -1.68 4.32 -13.62
C GLY A 32 -0.57 3.47 -14.21
N LYS A 33 0.64 3.55 -13.63
CA LYS A 33 1.83 2.86 -14.14
C LYS A 33 2.35 1.83 -13.14
N LEU A 34 3.24 0.96 -13.62
CA LEU A 34 3.89 -0.07 -12.83
C LEU A 34 2.85 -0.98 -12.15
N ALA A 35 2.83 -1.02 -10.83
CA ALA A 35 1.87 -1.83 -10.07
C ALA A 35 0.39 -1.50 -10.37
N PHE A 36 0.12 -0.30 -10.91
CA PHE A 36 -1.21 0.18 -11.27
C PHE A 36 -1.49 0.13 -12.79
N ALA A 37 -0.67 -0.59 -13.59
CA ALA A 37 -0.86 -0.66 -15.04
C ALA A 37 -2.17 -1.32 -15.45
N GLU A 38 -2.61 -2.34 -14.72
CA GLU A 38 -3.87 -3.05 -14.98
C GLU A 38 -5.09 -2.28 -14.46
N THR A 39 -4.90 -1.45 -13.43
CA THR A 39 -5.96 -0.64 -12.83
C THR A 39 -6.16 0.68 -13.55
N GLY A 40 -5.12 1.19 -14.23
CA GLY A 40 -5.05 2.58 -14.66
C GLY A 40 -4.84 3.54 -13.48
N PRO A 41 -5.01 4.86 -13.70
CA PRO A 41 -4.92 5.88 -12.65
C PRO A 41 -5.84 5.59 -11.48
N VAL A 42 -5.31 5.69 -10.26
CA VAL A 42 -6.04 5.46 -9.01
C VAL A 42 -6.00 6.67 -8.09
N GLU A 43 -7.05 6.87 -7.30
CA GLU A 43 -7.13 7.88 -6.25
C GLU A 43 -6.49 7.35 -4.96
N VAL A 44 -5.47 8.03 -4.44
CA VAL A 44 -4.85 7.65 -3.16
C VAL A 44 -5.66 8.25 -2.01
N ILE A 45 -6.42 7.43 -1.28
CA ILE A 45 -7.25 7.87 -0.15
C ILE A 45 -6.56 7.73 1.21
N GLY A 46 -5.39 7.09 1.24
CA GLY A 46 -4.62 6.91 2.46
C GLY A 46 -3.18 6.51 2.16
N PHE A 47 -2.24 7.09 2.92
CA PHE A 47 -0.83 6.76 2.86
C PHE A 47 -0.29 6.67 4.30
N LEU A 48 -0.17 5.45 4.82
CA LEU A 48 0.18 5.21 6.22
C LEU A 48 1.37 4.28 6.32
N SER A 49 2.15 4.36 7.39
CA SER A 49 3.16 3.33 7.64
C SER A 49 2.54 1.99 8.07
N CYS A 50 3.34 0.93 8.13
CA CYS A 50 2.98 -0.33 8.76
C CYS A 50 2.94 -0.22 10.30
N GLY A 51 3.46 0.89 10.85
CA GLY A 51 3.42 1.23 12.27
C GLY A 51 4.51 0.58 13.12
N GLY A 52 5.63 0.21 12.49
CA GLY A 52 6.84 -0.29 13.15
C GLY A 52 6.88 -1.80 13.26
N CYS A 53 8.07 -2.39 13.31
CA CYS A 53 8.27 -3.84 13.40
C CYS A 53 7.56 -4.40 14.66
N PRO A 54 6.75 -5.47 14.54
CA PRO A 54 6.62 -6.41 13.42
C PRO A 54 5.47 -6.09 12.43
N GLY A 55 4.98 -4.84 12.36
CA GLY A 55 4.04 -4.36 11.34
C GLY A 55 2.56 -4.62 11.64
N LYS A 56 2.21 -4.96 12.89
CA LYS A 56 0.84 -5.32 13.30
C LYS A 56 -0.22 -4.26 12.99
N LYS A 57 0.14 -2.97 13.03
CA LYS A 57 -0.80 -1.86 12.77
C LYS A 57 -1.24 -1.80 11.31
N ALA A 58 -0.50 -2.40 10.38
CA ALA A 58 -0.86 -2.47 8.96
C ALA A 58 -2.24 -3.12 8.76
N ILE A 59 -2.58 -4.14 9.56
CA ILE A 59 -3.85 -4.88 9.46
C ILE A 59 -5.05 -3.98 9.75
N SER A 60 -5.03 -3.29 10.89
CA SER A 60 -6.10 -2.35 11.26
C SER A 60 -6.15 -1.13 10.33
N ARG A 61 -4.99 -0.66 9.84
CA ARG A 61 -4.91 0.49 8.93
C ARG A 61 -5.48 0.13 7.56
N ALA A 62 -5.16 -1.05 7.02
CA ALA A 62 -5.75 -1.57 5.79
C ALA A 62 -7.28 -1.64 5.91
N LYS A 63 -7.78 -2.29 6.97
CA LYS A 63 -9.23 -2.39 7.20
C LYS A 63 -9.91 -1.03 7.28
N LEU A 64 -9.30 -0.06 7.99
CA LEU A 64 -9.85 1.28 8.12
C LEU A 64 -9.88 2.05 6.79
N MET A 65 -8.90 1.82 5.90
CA MET A 65 -8.92 2.40 4.55
C MET A 65 -10.02 1.77 3.70
N VAL A 66 -10.19 0.45 3.78
CA VAL A 66 -11.31 -0.26 3.10
C VAL A 66 -12.66 0.24 3.61
N ASP A 67 -12.82 0.41 4.92
CA ASP A 67 -14.04 0.96 5.52
C ASP A 67 -14.34 2.40 5.09
N ARG A 68 -13.34 3.10 4.55
CA ARG A 68 -13.44 4.44 3.97
C ARG A 68 -13.53 4.43 2.44
N GLY A 69 -13.68 3.26 1.84
CA GLY A 69 -13.89 3.08 0.41
C GLY A 69 -12.62 2.77 -0.39
N ALA A 70 -11.53 2.30 0.22
CA ALA A 70 -10.42 1.74 -0.56
C ALA A 70 -10.85 0.41 -1.18
N GLU A 71 -10.73 0.32 -2.50
CA GLU A 71 -10.95 -0.91 -3.29
C GLU A 71 -9.64 -1.70 -3.41
N ILE A 72 -8.50 -1.02 -3.28
CA ILE A 72 -7.16 -1.58 -3.38
C ILE A 72 -6.36 -1.25 -2.11
N ILE A 73 -5.60 -2.22 -1.60
CA ILE A 73 -4.55 -1.99 -0.61
C ILE A 73 -3.20 -2.31 -1.23
N ALA A 74 -2.31 -1.33 -1.32
CA ALA A 74 -0.98 -1.52 -1.87
C ALA A 74 0.09 -1.42 -0.78
N PHE A 75 0.99 -2.39 -0.70
CA PHE A 75 2.23 -2.26 0.05
C PHE A 75 3.27 -1.54 -0.81
N ALA A 76 3.79 -0.42 -0.33
CA ALA A 76 4.85 0.30 -1.01
C ALA A 76 6.13 -0.54 -1.10
N SER A 77 6.91 -0.34 -2.16
CA SER A 77 8.10 -1.12 -2.46
C SER A 77 9.15 -1.15 -1.34
N CYS A 78 9.16 -0.16 -0.45
CA CYS A 78 10.01 -0.17 0.75
C CYS A 78 9.78 -1.35 1.69
N ILE A 79 8.63 -2.00 1.66
CA ILE A 79 8.34 -3.16 2.51
C ILE A 79 8.86 -4.44 1.86
N LYS A 80 8.36 -4.81 0.67
CA LYS A 80 8.70 -6.08 0.03
C LYS A 80 10.05 -6.05 -0.69
N LYS A 81 10.35 -4.97 -1.44
CA LYS A 81 11.61 -4.82 -2.19
C LYS A 81 12.74 -4.22 -1.34
N GLY A 82 12.40 -3.46 -0.29
CA GLY A 82 13.37 -2.87 0.64
C GLY A 82 13.96 -1.52 0.22
N ASN A 83 13.52 -0.94 -0.91
CA ASN A 83 14.03 0.34 -1.39
C ASN A 83 13.47 1.52 -0.58
N PRO A 84 14.26 2.54 -0.21
CA PRO A 84 15.64 2.82 -0.65
C PRO A 84 16.74 2.22 0.24
N ILE A 85 16.41 1.62 1.39
CA ILE A 85 17.41 1.14 2.37
C ILE A 85 18.14 -0.13 1.88
N GLY A 86 17.57 -0.85 0.91
CA GLY A 86 18.10 -2.13 0.44
C GLY A 86 17.82 -3.30 1.39
N PHE A 87 16.93 -3.10 2.37
CA PHE A 87 16.60 -4.11 3.37
C PHE A 87 15.10 -4.45 3.32
N PRO A 88 14.71 -5.60 2.73
CA PRO A 88 13.31 -6.02 2.68
C PRO A 88 12.80 -6.41 4.06
N CYS A 89 11.52 -6.16 4.32
CA CYS A 89 10.89 -6.46 5.60
C CYS A 89 10.82 -7.98 5.84
N PRO A 90 11.41 -8.50 6.94
CA PRO A 90 11.36 -9.93 7.25
C PRO A 90 9.96 -10.42 7.64
N HIS A 91 9.05 -9.51 8.00
CA HIS A 91 7.69 -9.82 8.41
C HIS A 91 6.66 -9.69 7.27
N PHE A 92 7.10 -9.35 6.05
CA PHE A 92 6.19 -9.01 4.97
C PHE A 92 5.16 -10.12 4.68
N ALA A 93 5.59 -11.38 4.57
CA ALA A 93 4.70 -12.50 4.28
C ALA A 93 3.56 -12.62 5.30
N GLN A 94 3.88 -12.54 6.60
CA GLN A 94 2.90 -12.62 7.69
C GLN A 94 1.94 -11.43 7.69
N ILE A 95 2.46 -10.22 7.44
CA ILE A 95 1.63 -9.01 7.37
C ILE A 95 0.69 -9.08 6.16
N ASN A 96 1.19 -9.50 5.00
CA ASN A 96 0.44 -9.59 3.76
C ASN A 96 -0.73 -10.56 3.90
N GLU A 97 -0.46 -11.78 4.40
CA GLU A 97 -1.50 -12.78 4.66
C GLU A 97 -2.56 -12.26 5.65
N ALA A 98 -2.12 -11.64 6.75
CA ALA A 98 -3.03 -11.11 7.75
C ALA A 98 -3.88 -9.93 7.22
N VAL A 99 -3.33 -9.10 6.34
CA VAL A 99 -4.08 -8.03 5.67
C VAL A 99 -5.12 -8.64 4.74
N ILE A 100 -4.75 -9.55 3.83
CA ILE A 100 -5.68 -10.22 2.90
C ILE A 100 -6.85 -10.84 3.67
N LYS A 101 -6.55 -11.58 4.74
CA LYS A 101 -7.57 -12.20 5.60
C LYS A 101 -8.50 -11.17 6.26
N LYS A 102 -7.99 -9.98 6.61
CA LYS A 102 -8.76 -8.96 7.33
C LYS A 102 -9.62 -8.10 6.41
N VAL A 103 -9.13 -7.78 5.21
CA VAL A 103 -9.84 -6.89 4.27
C VAL A 103 -10.90 -7.62 3.44
N GLY A 104 -10.75 -8.94 3.27
CA GLY A 104 -11.70 -9.76 2.51
C GLY A 104 -11.29 -9.94 1.06
N SER A 105 -11.98 -10.85 0.37
CA SER A 105 -11.65 -11.29 -1.00
C SER A 105 -12.03 -10.28 -2.10
N GLU A 106 -12.87 -9.30 -1.78
CA GLU A 106 -13.32 -8.27 -2.74
C GLU A 106 -12.30 -7.13 -2.88
N VAL A 107 -11.34 -7.03 -1.96
CA VAL A 107 -10.31 -5.99 -1.96
C VAL A 107 -9.05 -6.54 -2.62
N GLN A 108 -8.56 -5.84 -3.64
CA GLN A 108 -7.30 -6.21 -4.27
C GLN A 108 -6.13 -5.80 -3.37
N VAL A 109 -5.24 -6.76 -3.08
CA VAL A 109 -4.01 -6.47 -2.32
C VAL A 109 -2.80 -6.59 -3.24
N ILE A 110 -2.07 -5.48 -3.39
CA ILE A 110 -0.87 -5.37 -4.23
C ILE A 110 0.35 -5.30 -3.35
N ASP A 111 1.41 -6.04 -3.69
CA ASP A 111 2.58 -6.21 -2.83
C ASP A 111 3.79 -5.33 -3.19
N TRP A 112 3.62 -4.41 -4.14
CA TRP A 112 4.62 -3.44 -4.57
C TRP A 112 3.96 -2.23 -5.24
N THR A 113 4.73 -1.16 -5.45
CA THR A 113 4.28 0.06 -6.14
C THR A 113 5.16 0.42 -7.34
N HIS A 114 6.48 0.43 -7.14
CA HIS A 114 7.49 0.73 -8.16
C HIS A 114 8.72 -0.19 -8.08
#